data_AF-A0A8S0ZJW0-F1
#
_entry.id   AF-A0A8S0ZJW0-F1
#
_cell.length_a   1.000
_cell.length_b   1.000
_cell.length_c   1.000
_cell.angle_alpha   90.00
_cell.angle_beta   90.00
_cell.angle_gamma   90.00
#
_symmetry.space_group_name_H-M   'P 1'
#
loop_
_entity.id
_entity.type
_entity.pdbx_description
1 polymer ?
#
loop_
_entity_poly.entity_id
_entity_poly.type
_entity_poly.pdbx_seq_one_letter_code
_entity_poly.pdbx_strand_id
1 'polypeptide(L)'
;MELRIYSLRSEVDDIISAEIPDPVTDPHLHDIVTTQMVHGPCGALNPLSPCMADGKCTKRYLRPLVAETVTGNDGYPVYRRRSKEDNGRTIKVKVQNQEIEIGNEFIVPYCPLLSRIFETHANVESCHSAKSIKYLCKYVTKGSDMTVFGIASENANDEISNFQMGRYVSTNEALWRLLSFQIHERYPTVVHLAVHLENHHLYGIT
;
A
#
# COMPACT_ATOMS: atom_id res chain seq x y z
N MET A 1 3.31 2.88 1.47
CA MET A 1 3.43 2.50 0.04
C MET A 1 3.11 1.01 -0.06
N GLU A 2 2.28 0.60 -1.03
CA GLU A 2 1.96 -0.82 -1.27
C GLU A 2 2.62 -1.25 -2.58
N LEU A 3 3.48 -2.27 -2.53
CA LEU A 3 4.18 -2.81 -3.70
C LEU A 3 3.74 -4.26 -3.93
N ARG A 4 3.50 -4.63 -5.18
CA ARG A 4 3.03 -5.98 -5.54
C ARG A 4 3.99 -6.63 -6.53
N ILE A 5 4.38 -7.87 -6.24
CA ILE A 5 5.40 -8.63 -7.02
C ILE A 5 4.76 -9.92 -7.53
N TYR A 6 5.09 -10.30 -8.76
CA TYR A 6 4.62 -11.54 -9.40
C TYR A 6 5.77 -12.56 -9.36
N SER A 7 5.61 -13.67 -8.62
CA SER A 7 6.61 -14.75 -8.51
C SER A 7 5.97 -16.13 -8.42
N LEU A 8 6.68 -17.21 -8.77
CA LEU A 8 6.23 -18.59 -8.55
C LEU A 8 6.17 -18.92 -7.05
N ARG A 9 5.40 -19.96 -6.67
CA ARG A 9 5.12 -20.33 -5.27
C ARG A 9 6.36 -20.43 -4.37
N SER A 10 7.46 -20.99 -4.89
CA SER A 10 8.73 -21.16 -4.16
C SER A 10 9.58 -19.89 -4.11
N GLU A 11 9.31 -18.89 -4.93
CA GLU A 11 10.10 -17.65 -5.04
C GLU A 11 9.50 -16.50 -4.22
N VAL A 12 8.23 -16.60 -3.79
CA VAL A 12 7.57 -15.54 -3.00
C VAL A 12 8.36 -15.30 -1.70
N ASP A 13 8.84 -16.36 -1.05
CA ASP A 13 9.58 -16.27 0.20
C ASP A 13 11.00 -15.70 0.00
N ASP A 14 11.55 -15.71 -1.23
CA ASP A 14 12.82 -15.06 -1.56
C ASP A 14 12.68 -13.54 -1.63
N ILE A 15 11.46 -13.05 -1.85
CA ILE A 15 11.18 -11.64 -2.12
C ILE A 15 10.43 -10.99 -0.95
N ILE A 16 9.46 -11.69 -0.36
CA ILE A 16 8.57 -11.19 0.68
C ILE A 16 8.71 -12.06 1.92
N SER A 17 8.92 -11.40 3.05
CA SER A 17 8.91 -12.03 4.37
C SER A 17 7.80 -11.42 5.22
N ALA A 18 7.28 -12.22 6.14
CA ALA A 18 6.39 -11.77 7.21
C ALA A 18 6.92 -12.23 8.58
N GLU A 19 8.24 -12.45 8.68
CA GLU A 19 8.92 -12.89 9.89
C GLU A 19 9.84 -11.81 10.44
N ILE A 20 10.04 -11.81 11.75
CA ILE A 20 11.06 -11.02 12.43
C ILE A 20 12.44 -11.55 12.01
N PRO A 21 13.31 -10.71 11.41
CA PRO A 21 14.68 -11.09 11.04
C PRO A 21 15.49 -11.56 12.24
N ASP A 22 16.64 -12.18 12.00
CA ASP A 22 17.55 -12.53 13.09
C ASP A 22 18.38 -11.32 13.51
N PRO A 23 18.37 -10.92 14.80
CA PRO A 23 19.11 -9.74 15.26
C PRO A 23 20.64 -9.91 15.23
N VAL A 24 21.14 -11.14 15.15
CA VAL A 24 22.57 -11.45 15.07
C VAL A 24 23.02 -11.49 13.60
N THR A 25 22.29 -12.20 12.73
CA THR A 25 22.71 -12.34 11.33
C THR A 25 22.36 -11.11 10.48
N ASP A 26 21.30 -10.38 10.85
CA ASP A 26 20.80 -9.23 10.10
C ASP A 26 20.25 -8.13 11.02
N PRO A 27 21.10 -7.52 11.86
CA PRO A 27 20.69 -6.52 12.85
C PRO A 27 20.00 -5.31 12.23
N HIS A 28 20.45 -4.89 11.05
CA HIS A 28 19.89 -3.72 10.36
C HIS A 28 18.45 -3.95 9.91
N LEU A 29 18.18 -5.08 9.24
CA LEU A 29 16.81 -5.40 8.84
C LEU A 29 15.93 -5.69 10.06
N HIS A 30 16.49 -6.33 11.09
CA HIS A 30 15.78 -6.55 12.36
C HIS A 30 15.30 -5.21 12.94
N ASP A 31 16.16 -4.21 13.07
CA ASP A 31 15.78 -2.89 13.59
C ASP A 31 14.67 -2.22 12.75
N ILE A 32 14.81 -2.26 11.41
CA ILE A 32 13.79 -1.72 10.50
C ILE A 32 12.45 -2.45 10.68
N VAL A 33 12.45 -3.79 10.68
CA VAL A 33 11.21 -4.57 10.75
C VAL A 33 10.53 -4.40 12.12
N THR A 34 11.31 -4.42 13.20
CA THR A 34 10.76 -4.32 14.57
C THR A 34 10.27 -2.91 14.89
N THR A 35 10.83 -1.88 14.25
CA THR A 35 10.36 -0.49 14.40
C THR A 35 9.23 -0.14 13.43
N GLN A 36 9.30 -0.59 12.18
CA GLN A 36 8.46 -0.08 11.08
C GLN A 36 7.45 -1.08 10.53
N MET A 37 7.61 -2.39 10.74
CA MET A 37 6.75 -3.43 10.13
C MET A 37 5.95 -4.22 11.17
N VAL A 38 5.90 -3.75 12.41
CA VAL A 38 5.05 -4.35 13.44
C VAL A 38 3.66 -3.73 13.36
N HIS A 39 2.65 -4.56 13.10
CA HIS A 39 1.29 -4.17 13.42
C HIS A 39 1.20 -4.04 14.94
N GLY A 40 0.90 -2.84 15.44
CA GLY A 40 0.81 -2.61 16.88
C GLY A 40 -0.14 -3.58 17.56
N PRO A 41 0.09 -3.94 18.84
CA PRO A 41 -0.78 -4.87 19.56
C PRO A 41 -2.23 -4.42 19.47
N CYS A 42 -3.13 -5.35 19.16
CA CYS A 42 -4.55 -5.13 18.97
C CYS A 42 -5.35 -6.34 19.45
N GLY A 43 -6.67 -6.34 19.26
CA GLY A 43 -7.51 -7.45 19.70
C GLY A 43 -7.56 -7.53 21.21
N ALA A 44 -7.40 -8.73 21.77
CA ALA A 44 -7.38 -8.95 23.21
C ALA A 44 -6.22 -8.22 23.92
N LEU A 45 -5.08 -8.02 23.23
CA LEU A 45 -3.91 -7.35 23.81
C LEU A 45 -4.09 -5.84 23.94
N ASN A 46 -4.89 -5.23 23.06
CA ASN A 46 -5.20 -3.81 23.14
C ASN A 46 -6.50 -3.50 22.36
N PRO A 47 -7.66 -3.59 23.03
CA PRO A 47 -8.96 -3.33 22.42
C PRO A 47 -9.15 -1.86 21.97
N LEU A 48 -8.35 -0.93 22.50
CA LEU A 48 -8.42 0.50 22.21
C LEU A 48 -7.59 0.91 20.98
N SER A 49 -6.97 -0.05 20.29
CA SER A 49 -6.15 0.27 19.12
C SER A 49 -6.98 0.89 18.00
N PRO A 50 -6.47 1.88 17.25
CA PRO A 50 -7.20 2.55 16.17
C PRO A 50 -7.70 1.61 15.07
N CYS A 51 -7.08 0.43 14.93
CA CYS A 51 -7.48 -0.58 13.96
C CYS A 51 -8.70 -1.41 14.40
N MET A 52 -9.16 -1.29 15.65
CA MET A 52 -10.26 -2.07 16.19
C MET A 52 -11.61 -1.46 15.80
N ALA A 53 -12.52 -2.29 15.29
CA ALA A 53 -13.93 -1.96 15.06
C ALA A 53 -14.78 -3.20 15.37
N ASP A 54 -15.90 -3.03 16.06
CA ASP A 54 -16.82 -4.13 16.43
C ASP A 54 -16.12 -5.34 17.10
N GLY A 55 -15.14 -5.04 17.97
CA GLY A 55 -14.34 -6.06 18.67
C GLY A 55 -13.36 -6.83 17.80
N LYS A 56 -13.17 -6.45 16.53
CA LYS A 56 -12.25 -7.11 15.59
C LYS A 56 -11.25 -6.12 15.01
N CYS A 57 -10.03 -6.60 14.73
CA CYS A 57 -9.07 -5.80 13.97
C CYS A 57 -9.54 -5.68 12.52
N THR A 58 -9.78 -4.46 12.06
CA THR A 58 -10.15 -4.15 10.66
C THR A 58 -9.08 -4.58 9.65
N LYS A 59 -7.82 -4.73 10.11
CA LYS A 59 -6.68 -5.23 9.32
C LYS A 59 -6.49 -6.76 9.43
N ARG A 60 -7.41 -7.45 10.11
CA ARG A 60 -7.46 -8.92 10.26
C ARG A 60 -6.24 -9.51 10.97
N TYR A 61 -5.70 -8.80 11.95
CA TYR A 61 -4.73 -9.35 12.89
C TYR A 61 -5.45 -10.02 14.07
N LEU A 62 -4.91 -11.10 14.65
CA LEU A 62 -3.59 -11.70 14.38
C LEU A 62 -3.57 -12.57 13.13
N ARG A 63 -2.43 -12.60 12.41
CA ARG A 63 -2.27 -13.46 11.23
C ARG A 63 -1.98 -14.90 11.66
N PRO A 64 -2.45 -15.91 10.91
CA PRO A 64 -2.17 -17.30 11.25
C PRO A 64 -0.68 -17.60 11.17
N LEU A 65 -0.18 -18.39 12.12
CA LEU A 65 1.16 -18.96 12.07
C LEU A 65 1.13 -20.18 11.15
N VAL A 66 1.98 -20.18 10.12
CA VAL A 66 2.08 -21.24 9.12
C VAL A 66 3.54 -21.47 8.76
N ALA A 67 3.95 -22.73 8.64
CA ALA A 67 5.34 -23.12 8.39
C ALA A 67 5.82 -22.79 6.96
N GLU A 68 4.90 -22.68 6.01
CA GLU A 68 5.17 -22.38 4.60
C GLU A 68 4.12 -21.42 4.04
N THR A 69 4.50 -20.67 3.00
CA THR A 69 3.56 -19.78 2.30
C THR A 69 2.53 -20.60 1.51
N VAL A 70 1.25 -20.36 1.78
CA VAL A 70 0.13 -21.06 1.13
C VAL A 70 -0.61 -20.10 0.18
N THR A 71 -0.77 -20.48 -1.08
CA THR A 71 -1.56 -19.68 -2.03
C THR A 71 -3.04 -19.72 -1.67
N GLY A 72 -3.64 -18.55 -1.42
CA GLY A 72 -5.07 -18.45 -1.12
C GLY A 72 -5.95 -18.57 -2.37
N ASN A 73 -7.18 -19.08 -2.18
CA ASN A 73 -8.18 -19.23 -3.23
C ASN A 73 -8.67 -17.89 -3.82
N ASP A 74 -8.47 -16.78 -3.12
CA ASP A 74 -8.79 -15.42 -3.57
C ASP A 74 -7.60 -14.71 -4.26
N GLY A 75 -6.47 -15.42 -4.39
CA GLY A 75 -5.25 -14.98 -5.05
C GLY A 75 -4.33 -14.09 -4.21
N TYR A 76 -4.56 -14.03 -2.90
CA TYR A 76 -3.59 -13.51 -1.93
C TYR A 76 -2.98 -14.69 -1.15
N PRO A 77 -1.65 -14.78 -1.04
CA PRO A 77 -1.02 -15.84 -0.26
C PRO A 77 -1.14 -15.55 1.24
N VAL A 78 -1.22 -16.63 2.01
CA VAL A 78 -0.95 -16.63 3.45
C VAL A 78 0.56 -16.84 3.60
N TYR A 79 1.28 -15.78 3.94
CA TYR A 79 2.75 -15.84 4.09
C TYR A 79 3.16 -16.72 5.26
N ARG A 80 4.31 -17.39 5.08
CA ARG A 80 5.03 -18.07 6.13
C ARG A 80 5.26 -17.16 7.34
N ARG A 81 4.86 -17.67 8.51
CA ARG A 81 5.00 -17.04 9.82
C ARG A 81 5.23 -18.16 10.83
N ARG A 82 6.49 -18.53 11.05
CA ARG A 82 6.80 -19.64 11.96
C ARG A 82 6.49 -19.27 13.40
N SER A 83 5.99 -20.23 14.17
CA SER A 83 5.77 -20.07 15.60
C SER A 83 7.09 -20.22 16.36
N LYS A 84 7.10 -19.90 17.66
CA LYS A 84 8.29 -20.05 18.50
C LYS A 84 8.80 -21.50 18.55
N GLU A 85 7.88 -22.46 18.50
CA GLU A 85 8.17 -23.90 18.44
C GLU A 85 8.78 -24.32 17.10
N ASP A 86 8.58 -23.54 16.05
CA ASP A 86 9.12 -23.74 14.70
C ASP A 86 10.22 -22.71 14.34
N ASN A 87 11.07 -22.35 15.31
CA ASN A 87 12.17 -21.38 15.14
C ASN A 87 11.73 -19.96 14.71
N GLY A 88 10.47 -19.60 14.92
CA GLY A 88 9.97 -18.24 14.85
C GLY A 88 10.51 -17.39 16.00
N ARG A 89 10.65 -16.08 15.74
CA ARG A 89 11.17 -15.12 16.72
C ARG A 89 10.03 -14.34 17.36
N THR A 90 10.31 -13.81 18.56
CA THR A 90 9.44 -12.90 19.29
C THR A 90 10.21 -11.65 19.67
N ILE A 91 9.50 -10.55 19.85
CA ILE A 91 10.04 -9.28 20.36
C ILE A 91 9.14 -8.77 21.49
N LYS A 92 9.70 -7.90 22.33
CA LYS A 92 8.93 -7.20 23.35
C LYS A 92 8.56 -5.81 22.85
N VAL A 93 7.28 -5.47 22.93
CA VAL A 93 6.76 -4.14 22.62
C VAL A 93 6.09 -3.54 23.85
N LYS A 94 6.23 -2.22 24.03
CA LYS A 94 5.59 -1.50 25.14
C LYS A 94 4.21 -0.99 24.73
N VAL A 95 3.19 -1.35 25.48
CA VAL A 95 1.81 -0.85 25.33
C VAL A 95 1.31 -0.46 26.70
N GLN A 96 0.83 0.78 26.86
CA GLN A 96 0.24 1.26 28.12
C GLN A 96 1.12 0.98 29.37
N ASN A 97 2.44 1.22 29.24
CA ASN A 97 3.46 0.93 30.26
C ASN A 97 3.64 -0.55 30.65
N GLN A 98 3.09 -1.48 29.88
CA GLN A 98 3.35 -2.91 30.00
C GLN A 98 4.19 -3.41 28.83
N GLU A 99 5.16 -4.29 29.11
CA GLU A 99 5.86 -5.04 28.07
C GLU A 99 5.06 -6.28 27.69
N ILE A 100 4.78 -6.41 26.40
CA ILE A 100 4.07 -7.55 25.83
C ILE A 100 5.00 -8.25 24.83
N GLU A 101 5.10 -9.57 24.92
CA GLU A 101 5.80 -10.37 23.92
C GLU A 101 4.87 -10.61 22.72
N ILE A 102 5.33 -10.29 21.52
CA ILE A 102 4.62 -10.51 20.27
C ILE A 102 5.49 -11.33 19.30
N GLY A 103 4.85 -12.16 18.48
CA GLY A 103 5.53 -12.97 17.47
C GLY A 103 5.30 -12.53 16.04
N ASN A 104 5.64 -13.44 15.12
CA ASN A 104 5.49 -13.27 13.68
C ASN A 104 4.05 -12.98 13.25
N GLU A 105 3.04 -13.31 14.05
CA GLU A 105 1.62 -13.04 13.77
C GLU A 105 1.26 -11.54 13.67
N PHE A 106 2.14 -10.65 14.17
CA PHE A 106 1.98 -9.19 14.12
C PHE A 106 2.72 -8.52 12.96
N ILE A 107 3.59 -9.24 12.25
CA ILE A 107 4.44 -8.60 11.23
C ILE A 107 3.65 -8.25 9.97
N VAL A 108 3.82 -7.04 9.46
CA VAL A 108 3.31 -6.62 8.16
C VAL A 108 4.24 -7.20 7.09
N PRO A 109 3.72 -7.91 6.07
CA PRO A 109 4.55 -8.45 4.99
C PRO A 109 5.41 -7.36 4.35
N TYR A 110 6.69 -7.64 4.16
CA TYR A 110 7.69 -6.69 3.67
C TYR A 110 8.66 -7.36 2.69
N CYS A 111 9.28 -6.55 1.83
CA CYS A 111 10.41 -7.00 1.02
C CYS A 111 11.72 -6.55 1.68
N PRO A 112 12.63 -7.46 2.10
CA PRO A 112 13.89 -7.08 2.74
C PRO A 112 14.69 -6.01 1.99
N LEU A 113 14.75 -6.10 0.66
CA LEU A 113 15.45 -5.14 -0.18
C LEU A 113 14.82 -3.75 -0.10
N LEU A 114 13.50 -3.66 -0.28
CA LEU A 114 12.78 -2.38 -0.27
C LEU A 114 12.77 -1.75 1.13
N SER A 115 12.64 -2.56 2.17
CA SER A 115 12.72 -2.09 3.56
C SER A 115 14.07 -1.44 3.86
N ARG A 116 15.19 -2.00 3.36
CA ARG A 116 16.52 -1.40 3.51
C ARG A 116 16.70 -0.11 2.71
N ILE A 117 16.13 -0.03 1.51
CA ILE A 117 16.29 1.14 0.64
C ILE A 117 15.50 2.34 1.19
N PHE A 118 14.29 2.10 1.67
CA PHE A 118 13.36 3.17 2.02
C PHE A 118 13.20 3.41 3.52
N GLU A 119 13.63 2.47 4.38
CA GLU A 119 13.57 2.57 5.85
C GLU A 119 12.21 3.10 6.37
N THR A 120 11.13 2.66 5.73
CA THR A 120 9.78 3.17 5.97
C THR A 120 8.76 2.05 6.01
N HIS A 121 7.63 2.28 6.68
CA HIS A 121 6.52 1.34 6.70
C HIS A 121 5.92 1.15 5.28
N ALA A 122 6.13 -0.03 4.71
CA ALA A 122 5.65 -0.42 3.39
C ALA A 122 5.15 -1.87 3.42
N ASN A 123 3.84 -2.05 3.18
CA ASN A 123 3.25 -3.38 3.04
C ASN A 123 3.53 -3.89 1.62
N VAL A 124 4.16 -5.06 1.50
CA VAL A 124 4.46 -5.67 0.20
C VAL A 124 3.66 -6.96 0.06
N GLU A 125 2.84 -7.06 -0.99
CA GLU A 125 1.98 -8.21 -1.19
C GLU A 125 2.19 -8.86 -2.56
N SER A 126 2.49 -10.16 -2.57
CA SER A 126 2.41 -10.99 -3.76
C SER A 126 0.95 -11.15 -4.19
N CYS A 127 0.72 -11.03 -5.50
CA CYS A 127 -0.62 -10.99 -6.07
C CYS A 127 -0.69 -11.81 -7.34
N HIS A 128 -1.58 -12.80 -7.37
CA HIS A 128 -1.70 -13.72 -8.51
C HIS A 128 -3.10 -13.75 -9.14
N SER A 129 -4.07 -12.99 -8.62
CA SER A 129 -5.42 -12.95 -9.18
C SER A 129 -5.61 -11.87 -10.25
N ALA A 130 -6.54 -12.13 -11.18
CA ALA A 130 -7.08 -11.11 -12.07
C ALA A 130 -7.73 -9.93 -11.30
N LYS A 131 -8.20 -10.14 -10.06
CA LYS A 131 -8.68 -9.07 -9.19
C LYS A 131 -7.56 -8.09 -8.83
N SER A 132 -6.33 -8.56 -8.64
CA SER A 132 -5.17 -7.71 -8.38
C SER A 132 -4.79 -6.87 -9.61
N ILE A 133 -4.92 -7.43 -10.83
CA ILE A 133 -4.75 -6.67 -12.08
C ILE A 133 -5.82 -5.57 -12.17
N LYS A 134 -7.09 -5.91 -11.95
CA LYS A 134 -8.18 -4.93 -11.90
C LYS A 134 -7.90 -3.83 -10.88
N TYR A 135 -7.35 -4.19 -9.72
CA TYR A 135 -6.98 -3.24 -8.67
C TYR A 135 -5.87 -2.30 -9.16
N LEU A 136 -4.78 -2.83 -9.71
CA LEU A 136 -3.69 -2.02 -10.27
C LEU A 136 -4.20 -1.05 -11.34
N CYS A 137 -4.97 -1.55 -12.31
CA CYS A 137 -5.58 -0.73 -13.35
C CYS A 137 -6.47 0.35 -12.73
N LYS A 138 -7.30 0.02 -11.74
CA LYS A 138 -8.14 1.01 -11.04
C LYS A 138 -7.30 2.16 -10.48
N TYR A 139 -6.17 1.92 -9.83
CA TYR A 139 -5.36 3.02 -9.26
C TYR A 139 -4.70 3.87 -10.34
N VAL A 140 -4.26 3.25 -11.44
CA VAL A 140 -3.71 3.98 -12.59
C VAL A 140 -4.80 4.81 -13.30
N THR A 141 -6.04 4.34 -13.33
CA THR A 141 -7.14 4.97 -14.08
C THR A 141 -8.12 5.78 -13.22
N LYS A 142 -8.06 5.71 -11.88
CA LYS A 142 -8.96 6.45 -10.97
C LYS A 142 -8.87 7.97 -11.15
N GLY A 143 -7.74 8.47 -11.68
CA GLY A 143 -7.44 9.89 -11.78
C GLY A 143 -6.83 10.43 -10.50
N SER A 144 -6.22 11.61 -10.58
CA SER A 144 -5.71 12.33 -9.43
C SER A 144 -6.85 12.75 -8.50
N ASP A 145 -6.59 12.84 -7.20
CA ASP A 145 -7.54 13.48 -6.28
C ASP A 145 -7.74 14.94 -6.72
N MET A 146 -8.99 15.39 -6.77
CA MET A 146 -9.35 16.72 -7.24
C MET A 146 -10.03 17.51 -6.12
N THR A 147 -9.81 18.81 -6.11
CA THR A 147 -10.49 19.76 -5.23
C THR A 147 -11.09 20.87 -6.07
N VAL A 148 -12.21 21.42 -5.60
CA VAL A 148 -12.83 22.60 -6.18
C VAL A 148 -12.60 23.75 -5.22
N PHE A 149 -12.04 24.84 -5.70
CA PHE A 149 -11.84 26.05 -4.91
C PHE A 149 -12.51 27.25 -5.59
N GLY A 150 -13.11 28.10 -4.76
CA GLY A 150 -13.71 29.34 -5.22
C GLY A 150 -12.65 30.41 -5.46
N ILE A 151 -12.75 31.12 -6.57
CA ILE A 151 -11.96 32.33 -6.81
C ILE A 151 -12.88 33.52 -6.56
N ALA A 152 -12.47 34.44 -5.69
CA ALA A 152 -13.23 35.65 -5.45
C ALA A 152 -13.28 36.46 -6.76
N SER A 153 -14.43 36.42 -7.43
CA SER A 153 -14.73 37.28 -8.58
C SER A 153 -15.74 38.35 -8.15
N GLU A 154 -15.62 39.54 -8.72
CA GLU A 154 -16.53 40.67 -8.44
C GLU A 154 -17.94 40.42 -9.03
N ASN A 155 -18.11 39.43 -9.91
CA ASN A 155 -19.37 39.13 -10.59
C ASN A 155 -19.95 37.79 -10.09
N ALA A 156 -20.89 37.88 -9.16
CA ALA A 156 -21.51 36.75 -8.46
C ALA A 156 -22.36 35.78 -9.32
N ASN A 157 -22.53 36.02 -10.63
CA ASN A 157 -23.48 35.31 -11.49
C ASN A 157 -22.85 34.33 -12.50
N ASP A 158 -21.53 34.19 -12.54
CA ASP A 158 -20.85 33.24 -13.44
C ASP A 158 -20.21 32.10 -12.65
N GLU A 159 -20.89 30.96 -12.58
CA GLU A 159 -20.44 29.76 -11.88
C GLU A 159 -19.09 29.23 -12.41
N ILE A 160 -18.80 29.43 -13.71
CA ILE A 160 -17.59 28.91 -14.36
C ILE A 160 -16.36 29.74 -13.97
N SER A 161 -16.48 31.06 -13.85
CA SER A 161 -15.38 31.90 -13.36
C SER A 161 -15.23 31.86 -11.83
N ASN A 162 -16.29 31.49 -11.11
CA ASN A 162 -16.29 31.45 -9.65
C ASN A 162 -15.64 30.19 -9.06
N PHE A 163 -15.60 29.07 -9.79
CA PHE A 163 -15.05 27.81 -9.28
C PHE A 163 -14.02 27.20 -10.22
N GLN A 164 -12.83 26.94 -9.69
CA GLN A 164 -11.80 26.20 -10.41
C GLN A 164 -11.57 24.82 -9.81
N MET A 165 -11.33 23.86 -10.70
CA MET A 165 -10.99 22.50 -10.33
C MET A 165 -9.47 22.32 -10.38
N GLY A 166 -8.87 22.08 -9.22
CA GLY A 166 -7.46 21.75 -9.07
C GLY A 166 -7.27 20.26 -8.88
N ARG A 167 -6.22 19.69 -9.46
CA ARG A 167 -5.77 18.34 -9.10
C ARG A 167 -4.66 18.41 -8.07
N TYR A 168 -4.70 17.54 -7.08
CA TYR A 168 -3.60 17.36 -6.15
C TYR A 168 -2.43 16.67 -6.87
N VAL A 169 -1.23 17.21 -6.71
CA VAL A 169 0.00 16.67 -7.28
C VAL A 169 0.94 16.33 -6.13
N SER A 170 1.32 15.07 -6.00
CA SER A 170 2.31 14.65 -5.01
C SER A 170 3.69 15.22 -5.31
N THR A 171 4.56 15.37 -4.32
CA THR A 171 5.93 15.85 -4.51
C THR A 171 6.69 15.05 -5.57
N ASN A 172 6.52 13.73 -5.58
CA ASN A 172 7.16 12.85 -6.56
C ASN A 172 6.64 13.12 -7.98
N GLU A 173 5.33 13.27 -8.17
CA GLU A 173 4.76 13.59 -9.47
C GLU A 173 5.18 14.99 -9.94
N ALA A 174 5.23 15.96 -9.03
CA ALA A 174 5.68 17.32 -9.32
C ALA A 174 7.14 17.33 -9.80
N LEU A 175 8.04 16.60 -9.11
CA LEU A 175 9.43 16.47 -9.51
C LEU A 175 9.56 15.78 -10.88
N TRP A 176 8.81 14.70 -11.12
CA TRP A 176 8.80 13.99 -12.41
C TRP A 176 8.38 14.92 -13.55
N ARG A 177 7.36 15.75 -13.32
CA ARG A 177 6.89 16.76 -14.26
C ARG A 177 7.91 17.87 -14.47
N LEU A 178 8.52 18.38 -13.40
CA LEU A 178 9.53 19.43 -13.45
C LEU A 178 10.74 18.99 -14.28
N LEU A 179 11.17 17.74 -14.10
CA LEU A 179 12.26 17.12 -14.85
C LEU A 179 11.85 16.64 -16.25
N SER A 180 10.58 16.85 -16.64
CA SER A 180 10.03 16.44 -17.94
C SER A 180 10.17 14.94 -18.24
N PHE A 181 10.16 14.10 -17.21
CA PHE A 181 10.18 12.64 -17.39
C PHE A 181 8.82 12.13 -17.87
N GLN A 182 8.84 11.10 -18.71
CA GLN A 182 7.62 10.41 -19.14
C GLN A 182 6.96 9.76 -17.90
N ILE A 183 5.70 10.12 -17.64
CA ILE A 183 4.95 9.69 -16.44
C ILE A 183 4.16 8.42 -16.73
N HIS A 184 3.63 8.32 -17.94
CA HIS A 184 2.92 7.14 -18.42
C HIS A 184 2.96 7.13 -19.94
N GLU A 185 3.02 5.93 -20.49
CA GLU A 185 2.84 5.69 -21.92
C GLU A 185 1.47 5.03 -22.09
N ARG A 186 0.64 5.56 -23.00
CA ARG A 186 -0.69 5.02 -23.27
C ARG A 186 -0.90 5.00 -24.78
N TYR A 187 -1.44 3.89 -25.27
CA TYR A 187 -1.84 3.69 -26.66
C TYR A 187 -3.36 3.45 -26.72
N PRO A 188 -4.20 4.45 -26.39
CA PRO A 188 -5.64 4.27 -26.44
C PRO A 188 -6.09 4.20 -27.91
N THR A 189 -7.02 3.31 -28.23
CA THR A 189 -7.64 3.21 -29.57
C THR A 189 -8.56 4.40 -29.90
N VAL A 190 -8.98 5.17 -28.87
CA VAL A 190 -9.81 6.36 -29.03
C VAL A 190 -9.30 7.44 -28.07
N VAL A 191 -9.09 8.66 -28.58
CA VAL A 191 -8.63 9.81 -27.79
C VAL A 191 -9.71 10.90 -27.80
N HIS A 192 -10.08 11.38 -26.62
CA HIS A 192 -10.95 12.55 -26.50
C HIS A 192 -10.12 13.82 -26.75
N LEU A 193 -10.47 14.59 -27.78
CA LEU A 193 -9.77 15.83 -28.09
C LEU A 193 -10.22 16.94 -27.13
N ALA A 194 -9.27 17.73 -26.62
CA ALA A 194 -9.53 18.83 -25.68
C ALA A 194 -10.15 20.08 -26.33
N VAL A 195 -10.73 19.94 -27.54
CA VAL A 195 -11.34 21.05 -28.27
C VAL A 195 -12.85 20.95 -28.09
N HIS A 196 -13.41 21.80 -27.23
CA HIS A 196 -14.84 22.02 -27.15
C HIS A 196 -15.19 23.19 -28.06
N LEU A 197 -15.94 22.93 -29.13
CA LEU A 197 -16.61 23.97 -29.91
C LEU A 197 -18.07 24.00 -29.46
N GLU A 198 -18.69 25.19 -29.40
CA GLU A 198 -20.12 25.29 -29.11
C GLU A 198 -20.90 24.34 -30.03
N ASN A 199 -21.70 23.46 -29.42
CA ASN A 199 -22.56 22.46 -30.06
C ASN A 199 -21.85 21.28 -30.77
N HIS A 200 -20.55 21.03 -30.56
CA HIS A 200 -19.87 19.88 -31.15
C HIS A 200 -18.96 19.11 -30.17
N HIS A 201 -19.15 17.79 -30.08
CA HIS A 201 -18.20 16.86 -29.45
C HIS A 201 -17.37 16.19 -30.54
N LEU A 202 -16.05 16.47 -30.57
CA LEU A 202 -15.10 15.85 -31.49
C LEU A 202 -14.42 14.66 -30.81
N TYR A 203 -14.63 13.47 -31.36
CA TYR A 203 -13.91 12.25 -30.98
C TYR A 203 -12.86 11.92 -32.05
N GLY A 204 -11.60 11.76 -31.66
CA GLY A 204 -10.53 11.30 -32.54
C GLY A 204 -10.36 9.78 -32.42
N ILE A 205 -10.40 9.07 -33.55
CA ILE A 205 -10.05 7.64 -33.64
C ILE A 205 -8.68 7.58 -34.32
N THR A 206 -7.71 6.91 -33.71
CA THR A 206 -6.36 6.68 -34.24
C THR A 206 -6.15 5.22 -34.56
#